data_AF-A0AAP8MZD5-F1
#
_entry.id   AF-A0AAP8MZD5-F1
#
_cell.length_a   1.000
_cell.length_b   1.000
_cell.length_c   1.000
_cell.angle_alpha   90.00
_cell.angle_beta   90.00
_cell.angle_gamma   90.00
#
_symmetry.space_group_name_H-M   'P 1'
#
loop_
_entity.id
_entity.type
_entity.pdbx_description
1 polymer ?
#
loop_
_entity_poly.entity_id
_entity_poly.type
_entity_poly.pdbx_seq_one_letter_code
_entity_poly.pdbx_strand_id
1 'polypeptide(L)'
;MSTLINKTIAVLLSATLLVPSLATACVMDGIGSGALYQVPKQTFSLQLATAQAINAGKIKVAVGGSYEQRMMMLMFQLQQQLSSENEGEWFLFESSKGHYYKIIASDSRISIKQHEVPQGESEESIIIDVDVLSAIVSKQINATQAVELGILHLPNDAHSLLIS
;
A
#
# COMPACT_ATOMS: atom_id res chain seq x y z
N MET A 1 -10.30 19.20 54.10
CA MET A 1 -9.91 18.18 53.10
C MET A 1 -10.39 18.59 51.71
N SER A 2 -9.80 19.64 51.10
CA SER A 2 -10.23 20.14 49.78
C SER A 2 -9.10 20.73 48.93
N THR A 3 -7.86 20.30 49.15
CA THR A 3 -6.68 20.84 48.45
C THR A 3 -5.80 19.79 47.78
N LEU A 4 -6.02 18.49 48.06
CA LEU A 4 -5.25 17.40 47.44
C LEU A 4 -5.82 16.93 46.10
N ILE A 5 -7.14 17.03 45.88
CA ILE A 5 -7.80 16.45 44.69
C ILE A 5 -7.55 17.31 43.44
N ASN A 6 -7.37 18.62 43.58
CA ASN A 6 -7.21 19.53 42.43
C ASN A 6 -5.81 19.53 41.82
N LYS A 7 -4.78 19.01 42.50
CA LYS A 7 -3.41 18.96 41.95
C LYS A 7 -3.17 17.72 41.07
N THR A 8 -3.89 16.63 41.30
CA THR A 8 -3.69 15.37 40.57
C THR A 8 -4.33 15.37 39.18
N ILE A 9 -5.45 16.10 39.02
CA ILE A 9 -6.15 16.19 37.73
C ILE A 9 -5.37 17.07 36.73
N ALA A 10 -4.67 18.10 37.20
CA ALA A 10 -3.88 18.98 36.34
C ALA A 10 -2.65 18.30 35.70
N VAL A 11 -2.12 17.24 36.33
CA VAL A 11 -0.95 16.49 35.83
C VAL A 11 -1.33 15.44 34.78
N LEU A 12 -2.55 14.89 34.84
CA LEU A 12 -3.02 13.93 33.84
C LEU A 12 -3.48 14.59 32.52
N LEU A 13 -3.89 15.86 32.55
CA LEU A 13 -4.30 16.59 31.35
C LEU A 13 -3.14 17.16 30.51
N SER A 14 -1.93 17.21 31.08
CA SER A 14 -0.75 17.76 30.41
C SER A 14 0.09 16.70 29.67
N ALA A 15 -0.20 15.40 29.87
CA ALA A 15 0.51 14.31 29.18
C ALA A 15 -0.10 13.96 27.80
N THR A 16 -1.35 14.33 27.51
CA THR A 16 -1.97 14.09 26.20
C THR A 16 -1.60 15.13 25.13
N LEU A 17 -0.88 16.19 25.49
CA LEU A 17 -0.46 17.26 24.57
C LEU A 17 0.95 17.08 24.00
N LEU A 18 1.61 15.95 24.28
CA LEU A 18 2.97 15.63 23.80
C LEU A 18 2.98 14.39 22.89
N VAL A 19 1.88 14.12 22.18
CA VAL A 19 1.90 13.15 21.09
C VAL A 19 2.49 13.84 19.85
N PRO A 20 3.49 13.25 19.17
CA PRO A 20 4.39 13.99 18.31
C PRO A 20 3.64 14.49 17.06
N SER A 21 3.78 15.78 16.77
CA SER A 21 3.38 16.45 15.52
C SER A 21 4.20 16.00 14.30
N LEU A 22 4.81 14.81 14.35
CA LEU A 22 5.63 14.26 13.26
C LEU A 22 4.77 13.57 12.20
N ALA A 23 3.57 13.09 12.55
CA ALA A 23 2.68 12.46 11.57
C ALA A 23 2.08 13.47 10.57
N THR A 24 2.00 14.75 10.93
CA THR A 24 1.41 15.81 10.10
C THR A 24 2.38 16.46 9.12
N ALA A 25 3.69 16.31 9.32
CA ALA A 25 4.70 16.92 8.48
C ALA A 25 4.80 16.26 7.09
N CYS A 26 4.66 14.93 7.01
CA CYS A 26 4.64 14.22 5.72
C CYS A 26 3.35 14.47 4.92
N VAL A 27 2.24 14.75 5.61
CA VAL A 27 0.94 14.99 4.96
C VAL A 27 0.85 16.42 4.43
N MET A 28 1.39 17.43 5.12
CA MET A 28 1.32 18.82 4.64
C MET A 28 2.18 19.11 3.41
N ASP A 29 3.34 18.48 3.25
CA ASP A 29 4.23 18.73 2.11
C ASP A 29 3.67 18.17 0.79
N GLY A 30 2.76 17.20 0.87
CA GLY A 30 2.07 16.61 -0.30
C GLY A 30 0.86 17.42 -0.81
N ILE A 31 0.28 18.32 0.00
CA ILE A 31 -0.89 19.12 -0.38
C ILE A 31 -0.48 20.27 -1.31
N GLY A 32 0.72 20.84 -1.10
CA GLY A 32 1.23 21.97 -1.89
C GLY A 32 1.77 21.60 -3.28
N SER A 33 2.14 20.34 -3.50
CA SER A 33 2.75 19.86 -4.76
C SER A 33 1.79 19.15 -5.71
N GLY A 34 0.54 18.92 -5.30
CA GLY A 34 -0.41 18.11 -6.04
C GLY A 34 -0.20 16.59 -5.90
N ALA A 35 0.87 16.16 -5.24
CA ALA A 35 1.23 14.74 -5.07
C ALA A 35 0.17 13.94 -4.31
N LEU A 36 -0.56 14.55 -3.37
CA LEU A 36 -1.64 13.87 -2.64
C LEU A 36 -2.92 13.64 -3.46
N TYR A 37 -3.15 14.36 -4.57
CA TYR A 37 -4.30 14.06 -5.45
C TYR A 37 -4.13 12.75 -6.20
N GLN A 38 -2.88 12.28 -6.31
CA GLN A 38 -2.53 11.04 -6.99
C GLN A 38 -2.31 9.88 -6.02
N VAL A 39 -2.52 10.06 -4.71
CA VAL A 39 -2.49 8.94 -3.76
C VAL A 39 -3.91 8.36 -3.64
N PRO A 40 -4.12 7.06 -3.91
CA PRO A 40 -5.44 6.45 -3.80
C PRO A 40 -5.99 6.53 -2.36
N LYS A 41 -7.31 6.70 -2.23
CA LYS A 41 -7.99 6.92 -0.93
C LYS A 41 -7.77 5.78 0.08
N GLN A 42 -7.63 4.55 -0.40
CA GLN A 42 -7.51 3.35 0.43
C GLN A 42 -6.08 3.09 0.93
N THR A 43 -5.08 3.88 0.48
CA THR A 43 -3.67 3.69 0.84
C THR A 43 -3.44 3.65 2.35
N PHE A 44 -4.01 4.60 3.10
CA PHE A 44 -3.79 4.66 4.55
C PHE A 44 -4.38 3.45 5.29
N SER A 45 -5.62 3.09 4.98
CA SER A 45 -6.27 1.91 5.58
C SER A 45 -5.51 0.62 5.25
N LEU A 46 -5.00 0.52 4.02
CA LEU A 46 -4.22 -0.65 3.59
C LEU A 46 -2.88 -0.73 4.33
N GLN A 47 -2.14 0.37 4.45
CA GLN A 47 -0.88 0.40 5.21
C GLN A 47 -1.10 0.02 6.69
N LEU A 48 -2.19 0.51 7.30
CA LEU A 48 -2.55 0.11 8.67
C LEU A 48 -2.84 -1.39 8.77
N ALA A 49 -3.62 -1.94 7.83
CA ALA A 49 -3.93 -3.36 7.78
C ALA A 49 -2.66 -4.20 7.56
N THR A 50 -1.75 -3.75 6.71
CA THR A 50 -0.45 -4.41 6.45
C THR A 50 0.39 -4.48 7.72
N ALA A 51 0.51 -3.38 8.45
CA ALA A 51 1.22 -3.36 9.72
C ALA A 51 0.59 -4.32 10.75
N GLN A 52 -0.74 -4.38 10.81
CA GLN A 52 -1.46 -5.34 11.67
C GLN A 52 -1.23 -6.79 11.25
N ALA A 53 -1.24 -7.09 9.94
CA ALA A 53 -1.01 -8.43 9.41
C ALA A 53 0.42 -8.91 9.68
N ILE A 54 1.43 -8.04 9.57
CA ILE A 54 2.81 -8.32 9.94
C ILE A 54 2.93 -8.60 11.44
N ASN A 55 2.36 -7.73 12.29
CA ASN A 55 2.40 -7.90 13.74
C ASN A 55 1.68 -9.17 14.21
N ALA A 56 0.63 -9.57 13.50
CA ALA A 56 -0.11 -10.82 13.75
C ALA A 56 0.57 -12.06 13.13
N GLY A 57 1.72 -11.91 12.46
CA GLY A 57 2.48 -12.99 11.85
C GLY A 57 1.79 -13.64 10.63
N LYS A 58 0.83 -12.94 10.00
CA LYS A 58 0.13 -13.42 8.80
C LYS A 58 1.00 -13.33 7.56
N ILE A 59 1.75 -12.24 7.44
CA ILE A 59 2.80 -12.06 6.43
C ILE A 59 4.12 -11.71 7.10
N LYS A 60 5.24 -11.89 6.39
CA LYS A 60 6.57 -11.49 6.87
C LYS A 60 7.04 -10.25 6.11
N VAL A 61 7.78 -9.40 6.80
CA VAL A 61 8.50 -8.28 6.16
C VAL A 61 9.48 -8.85 5.14
N ALA A 62 9.52 -8.25 3.96
CA ALA A 62 10.48 -8.61 2.93
C ALA A 62 11.89 -8.18 3.37
N VAL A 63 12.86 -9.09 3.24
CA VAL A 63 14.25 -8.87 3.66
C VAL A 63 15.21 -8.99 2.48
N GLY A 64 16.34 -8.27 2.55
CA GLY A 64 17.40 -8.31 1.55
C GLY A 64 17.24 -7.28 0.41
N GLY A 65 18.38 -6.89 -0.18
CA GLY A 65 18.47 -5.89 -1.26
C GLY A 65 18.10 -4.46 -0.83
N SER A 66 18.45 -3.48 -1.67
CA SER A 66 17.83 -2.15 -1.58
C SER A 66 16.35 -2.23 -1.97
N TYR A 67 15.57 -1.21 -1.62
CA TYR A 67 14.16 -1.12 -1.99
C TYR A 67 13.98 -1.23 -3.52
N GLU A 68 14.79 -0.51 -4.28
CA GLU A 68 14.72 -0.44 -5.75
C GLU A 68 15.06 -1.79 -6.38
N GLN A 69 16.11 -2.46 -5.88
CA GLN A 69 16.49 -3.80 -6.33
C GLN A 69 15.38 -4.82 -6.07
N ARG A 70 14.78 -4.74 -4.87
CA ARG A 70 13.68 -5.61 -4.47
C ARG A 70 12.45 -5.40 -5.35
N MET A 71 12.04 -4.15 -5.55
CA MET A 71 10.89 -3.83 -6.40
C MET A 71 11.11 -4.27 -7.84
N MET A 72 12.30 -4.09 -8.39
CA MET A 72 12.63 -4.58 -9.73
C MET A 72 12.42 -6.10 -9.84
N MET A 73 12.93 -6.87 -8.87
CA MET A 73 12.75 -8.32 -8.84
C MET A 73 11.29 -8.72 -8.66
N LEU A 74 10.58 -8.09 -7.73
CA LEU A 74 9.18 -8.40 -7.46
C LEU A 74 8.27 -8.08 -8.65
N MET A 75 8.47 -6.95 -9.32
CA MET A 75 7.73 -6.60 -10.53
C MET A 75 8.03 -7.57 -11.67
N PHE A 76 9.29 -7.97 -11.85
CA PHE A 76 9.65 -8.98 -12.85
C PHE A 76 8.94 -10.31 -12.57
N GLN A 77 8.99 -10.80 -11.32
CA GLN A 77 8.32 -12.04 -10.92
C GLN A 77 6.80 -11.93 -11.05
N LEU A 78 6.21 -10.81 -10.64
CA LEU A 78 4.80 -10.53 -10.80
C LEU A 78 4.40 -10.60 -12.28
N GLN A 79 5.17 -9.98 -13.19
CA GLN A 79 4.91 -10.05 -14.63
C GLN A 79 4.94 -11.49 -15.17
N GLN A 80 5.82 -12.35 -14.63
CA GLN A 80 5.88 -13.76 -15.04
C GLN A 80 4.70 -14.59 -14.49
N GLN A 81 4.14 -14.20 -13.35
CA GLN A 81 3.04 -14.92 -12.68
C GLN A 81 1.65 -14.38 -13.05
N LEU A 82 1.58 -13.16 -13.56
CA LEU A 82 0.32 -12.55 -13.99
C LEU A 82 -0.15 -13.13 -15.31
N SER A 83 -1.44 -13.36 -15.39
CA SER A 83 -2.19 -13.55 -16.63
C SER A 83 -3.44 -12.68 -16.58
N SER A 84 -4.08 -12.51 -17.74
CA SER A 84 -5.35 -11.78 -17.83
C SER A 84 -6.30 -12.52 -18.76
N GLU A 85 -7.57 -12.60 -18.38
CA GLU A 85 -8.63 -13.14 -19.26
C GLU A 85 -8.98 -12.18 -20.39
N ASN A 86 -8.76 -10.88 -20.19
CA ASN A 86 -9.10 -9.82 -21.13
C ASN A 86 -7.87 -8.93 -21.42
N GLU A 87 -7.88 -8.29 -22.58
CA GLU A 87 -6.96 -7.18 -22.82
C GLU A 87 -7.37 -5.96 -21.98
N GLY A 88 -6.39 -5.16 -21.58
CA GLY A 88 -6.66 -4.00 -20.74
C GLY A 88 -5.41 -3.34 -20.18
N GLU A 89 -5.64 -2.22 -19.51
CA GLU A 89 -4.61 -1.46 -18.82
C GLU A 89 -5.08 -1.18 -17.39
N TRP A 90 -4.22 -1.45 -16.42
CA TRP A 90 -4.50 -1.21 -15.00
C TRP A 90 -3.33 -0.48 -14.37
N PHE A 91 -3.62 0.33 -13.36
CA PHE A 91 -2.60 0.99 -12.56
C PHE A 91 -2.41 0.25 -11.24
N LEU A 92 -1.16 0.06 -10.85
CA LEU A 92 -0.75 -0.48 -9.57
C LEU A 92 0.01 0.62 -8.81
N PHE A 93 -0.48 0.95 -7.63
CA PHE A 93 0.14 1.86 -6.68
C PHE A 93 0.81 1.07 -5.57
N GLU A 94 2.13 1.16 -5.49
CA GLU A 94 2.94 0.62 -4.41
C GLU A 94 2.92 1.60 -3.22
N SER A 95 2.37 1.19 -2.09
CA SER A 95 2.08 2.09 -0.97
C SER A 95 3.28 2.44 -0.09
N SER A 96 4.34 1.62 0.00
CA SER A 96 5.48 1.90 0.87
C SER A 96 6.27 3.15 0.46
N LYS A 97 6.42 3.39 -0.85
CA LYS A 97 7.15 4.55 -1.40
C LYS A 97 6.32 5.41 -2.36
N GLY A 98 5.10 5.00 -2.67
CA GLY A 98 4.18 5.77 -3.50
C GLY A 98 4.53 5.72 -4.98
N HIS A 99 4.93 4.56 -5.49
CA HIS A 99 5.28 4.39 -6.90
C HIS A 99 4.13 3.81 -7.72
N TYR A 100 3.95 4.36 -8.90
CA TYR A 100 3.00 3.85 -9.88
C TYR A 100 3.65 2.93 -10.91
N TYR A 101 2.89 1.90 -11.26
CA TYR A 101 3.16 0.97 -12.33
C TYR A 101 1.92 0.85 -13.20
N LYS A 102 2.12 0.66 -14.51
CA LYS A 102 1.05 0.36 -15.46
C LYS A 102 1.19 -1.07 -15.94
N ILE A 103 0.17 -1.88 -15.65
CA ILE A 103 0.03 -3.25 -16.13
C ILE A 103 -0.73 -3.19 -17.45
N ILE A 104 -0.20 -3.83 -18.48
CA ILE A 104 -0.81 -3.90 -19.82
C ILE A 104 -0.94 -5.37 -20.18
N ALA A 105 -2.18 -5.82 -20.44
CA ALA A 105 -2.47 -7.11 -21.03
C ALA A 105 -2.85 -6.91 -22.50
N SER A 106 -2.07 -7.49 -23.41
CA SER A 106 -2.34 -7.47 -24.85
C SER A 106 -1.70 -8.68 -25.52
N ASP A 107 -2.37 -9.27 -26.51
CA ASP A 107 -1.87 -10.42 -27.26
C ASP A 107 -1.41 -11.59 -26.37
N SER A 108 -2.17 -11.89 -25.29
CA SER A 108 -1.82 -12.92 -24.29
C SER A 108 -0.49 -12.69 -23.56
N ARG A 109 0.03 -11.45 -23.53
CA ARG A 109 1.24 -11.06 -22.81
C ARG A 109 0.94 -9.99 -21.78
N ILE A 110 1.62 -10.08 -20.64
CA ILE A 110 1.63 -9.04 -19.61
C ILE A 110 2.92 -8.23 -19.71
N SER A 111 2.80 -6.91 -19.71
CA SER A 111 3.92 -5.97 -19.57
C SER A 111 3.65 -5.02 -18.41
N ILE A 112 4.67 -4.76 -17.59
CA ILE A 112 4.60 -3.80 -16.49
C ILE A 112 5.57 -2.64 -16.77
N LYS A 113 5.04 -1.43 -16.88
CA LYS A 113 5.82 -0.18 -17.03
C LYS A 113 5.91 0.55 -15.69
N GLN A 114 7.06 1.15 -15.39
CA GLN A 114 7.31 1.90 -14.15
C GLN A 114 7.09 3.40 -14.35
N HIS A 115 6.76 4.13 -13.29
CA HIS A 115 6.59 5.60 -13.28
C HIS A 115 5.47 6.13 -14.18
N GLU A 116 4.47 5.30 -14.44
CA GLU A 116 3.28 5.65 -15.23
C GLU A 116 2.14 6.04 -14.30
N VAL A 117 1.95 7.35 -14.10
CA VAL A 117 0.91 7.88 -13.21
C VAL A 117 -0.42 7.99 -13.99
N PRO A 118 -1.55 7.54 -13.42
CA PRO A 118 -2.85 7.67 -14.08
C PRO A 118 -3.20 9.14 -14.33
N GLN A 119 -3.73 9.42 -15.53
CA GLN A 119 -4.23 10.74 -15.90
C GLN A 119 -5.72 10.82 -15.51
N GLY A 120 -6.03 11.32 -14.30
CA GLY A 120 -7.41 11.38 -13.80
C GLY A 120 -7.51 11.15 -12.30
N GLU A 121 -8.72 10.87 -11.80
CA GLU A 121 -8.89 10.47 -10.40
C GLU A 121 -8.24 9.10 -10.16
N SER A 122 -7.36 9.02 -9.16
CA SER A 122 -6.53 7.85 -8.84
C SER A 122 -7.31 6.67 -8.23
N GLU A 123 -8.64 6.74 -8.22
CA GLU A 123 -9.53 5.87 -7.44
C GLU A 123 -9.60 4.43 -7.93
N GLU A 124 -9.22 4.15 -9.19
CA GLU A 124 -9.28 2.80 -9.79
C GLU A 124 -7.90 2.14 -9.89
N SER A 125 -7.03 2.33 -8.89
CA SER A 125 -5.73 1.67 -8.85
C SER A 125 -5.77 0.41 -8.00
N ILE A 126 -5.06 -0.63 -8.42
CA ILE A 126 -4.63 -1.71 -7.53
C ILE A 126 -3.70 -1.10 -6.49
N ILE A 127 -3.94 -1.33 -5.21
CA ILE A 127 -3.07 -0.80 -4.14
C ILE A 127 -2.48 -1.96 -3.38
N ILE A 128 -1.15 -1.96 -3.26
CA ILE A 128 -0.41 -3.03 -2.59
C ILE A 128 0.84 -2.48 -1.93
N ASP A 129 1.22 -3.05 -0.80
CA ASP A 129 2.50 -2.76 -0.16
C ASP A 129 3.59 -3.73 -0.63
N VAL A 130 4.85 -3.28 -0.71
CA VAL A 130 6.00 -4.13 -1.09
C VAL A 130 6.10 -5.43 -0.30
N ASP A 131 5.78 -5.43 1.00
CA ASP A 131 5.83 -6.63 1.82
C ASP A 131 4.69 -7.59 1.46
N VAL A 132 3.51 -7.07 1.14
CA VAL A 132 2.36 -7.85 0.68
C VAL A 132 2.64 -8.43 -0.71
N LEU A 133 3.20 -7.62 -1.62
CA LEU A 133 3.62 -8.08 -2.93
C LEU A 133 4.65 -9.21 -2.83
N SER A 134 5.64 -9.05 -1.95
CA SER A 134 6.61 -10.11 -1.69
C SER A 134 5.96 -11.38 -1.15
N ALA A 135 4.99 -11.26 -0.24
CA ALA A 135 4.26 -12.39 0.30
C ALA A 135 3.41 -13.11 -0.76
N ILE A 136 2.80 -12.39 -1.69
CA ILE A 136 2.04 -12.97 -2.81
C ILE A 136 2.97 -13.67 -3.81
N VAL A 137 4.00 -12.97 -4.29
CA VAL A 137 4.95 -13.50 -5.29
C VAL A 137 5.71 -14.73 -4.78
N SER A 138 6.01 -14.77 -3.47
CA SER A 138 6.64 -15.91 -2.80
C SER A 138 5.66 -17.01 -2.36
N LYS A 139 4.36 -16.85 -2.68
CA LYS A 139 3.28 -17.80 -2.36
C LYS A 139 3.09 -18.05 -0.85
N GLN A 140 3.46 -17.07 0.00
CA GLN A 140 3.12 -17.08 1.43
C GLN A 140 1.62 -16.91 1.64
N ILE A 141 1.00 -16.03 0.85
CA ILE A 141 -0.45 -15.83 0.76
C ILE A 141 -0.86 -15.71 -0.72
N ASN A 142 -2.14 -15.87 -1.02
CA ASN A 142 -2.70 -15.58 -2.34
C ASN A 142 -3.44 -14.22 -2.35
N ALA A 143 -3.83 -13.75 -3.54
CA ALA A 143 -4.52 -12.46 -3.70
C ALA A 143 -5.85 -12.41 -2.92
N THR A 144 -6.64 -13.49 -2.91
CA THR A 144 -7.89 -13.57 -2.16
C THR A 144 -7.68 -13.36 -0.67
N GLN A 145 -6.69 -14.05 -0.08
CA GLN A 145 -6.31 -13.89 1.32
C GLN A 145 -5.82 -12.47 1.62
N ALA A 146 -5.08 -11.85 0.69
CA ALA A 146 -4.63 -10.47 0.84
C ALA A 146 -5.82 -9.47 0.85
N VAL A 147 -6.81 -9.68 -0.01
CA VAL A 147 -8.06 -8.88 -0.03
C VAL A 147 -8.86 -9.09 1.25
N GLU A 148 -9.02 -10.33 1.72
CA GLU A 148 -9.71 -10.65 2.97
C GLU A 148 -9.05 -10.02 4.20
N LEU A 149 -7.72 -9.91 4.20
CA LEU A 149 -6.95 -9.23 5.24
C LEU A 149 -6.97 -7.70 5.11
N GLY A 150 -7.51 -7.15 4.02
CA GLY A 150 -7.51 -5.71 3.73
C GLY A 150 -6.14 -5.13 3.37
N ILE A 151 -5.17 -6.00 3.02
CA ILE A 151 -3.78 -5.63 2.69
C ILE A 151 -3.52 -5.55 1.18
N LEU A 152 -4.52 -5.86 0.37
CA LEU A 152 -4.56 -5.68 -1.08
C LEU A 152 -5.91 -5.05 -1.45
N HIS A 153 -5.88 -3.95 -2.20
CA HIS A 153 -7.06 -3.40 -2.85
C HIS A 153 -7.06 -3.76 -4.33
N LEU A 154 -8.14 -4.39 -4.79
CA LEU A 154 -8.39 -4.65 -6.20
C LEU A 154 -9.64 -3.87 -6.64
N PRO A 155 -9.54 -2.97 -7.63
CA PRO A 155 -10.72 -2.37 -8.24
C PRO A 155 -11.48 -3.40 -9.10
N ASN A 156 -12.76 -3.13 -9.37
CA ASN A 156 -13.68 -4.10 -10.01
C ASN A 156 -13.20 -4.58 -11.40
N ASP A 157 -12.51 -3.72 -12.13
CA ASP A 157 -11.95 -3.99 -13.46
C ASP A 157 -10.67 -4.83 -13.41
N ALA A 158 -9.97 -4.88 -12.27
CA ALA A 158 -8.75 -5.66 -12.08
C ALA A 158 -9.01 -7.14 -11.73
N HIS A 159 -10.27 -7.56 -11.54
CA HIS A 159 -10.60 -8.95 -11.24
C HIS A 159 -10.26 -9.93 -12.37
N SER A 160 -10.08 -9.44 -13.60
CA SER A 160 -9.61 -10.26 -14.72
C SER A 160 -8.12 -10.57 -14.67
N LEU A 161 -7.36 -9.92 -13.80
CA LEU A 161 -5.95 -10.23 -13.54
C LEU A 161 -5.84 -11.41 -12.58
N LEU A 162 -5.16 -12.46 -13.01
CA LEU A 162 -4.97 -13.69 -12.26
C LEU A 162 -3.49 -13.90 -11.96
N ILE A 163 -3.17 -14.40 -10.76
CA ILE A 163 -1.80 -14.74 -10.36
C ILE A 163 -1.69 -16.27 -10.26
N SER A 164 -0.73 -16.87 -10.98
CA SER A 164 -0.47 -18.32 -11.03
C SER A 164 0.62 -18.84 -10.06
#